data_AF-A0A2V5K6J3-F1
#
_entry.id   AF-A0A2V5K6J3-F1
#
_cell.length_a   1.000
_cell.length_b   1.000
_cell.length_c   1.000
_cell.angle_alpha   90.00
_cell.angle_beta   90.00
_cell.angle_gamma   90.00
#
_symmetry.space_group_name_H-M   'P 1'
#
loop_
_entity.id
_entity.type
_entity.pdbx_description
1 polymer ?
#
loop_
_entity_poly.entity_id
_entity_poly.type
_entity_poly.pdbx_seq_one_letter_code
_entity_poly.pdbx_strand_id
1 'polypeptide(L)' 'MNAVLLEEAEAIEQLRCDLVALAMEKGTFADDSVLEMSQQLDEFLVQFIKLQLDLK' A
#
# COMPACT_ATOMS: atom_id res chain seq x y z
N MET A 1 11.32 12.97 12.30
CA MET A 1 9.86 12.80 12.15
C MET A 1 9.42 12.90 10.68
N ASN A 2 9.77 13.96 9.94
CA ASN A 2 9.45 14.03 8.49
C ASN A 2 10.09 12.92 7.64
N ALA A 3 11.27 12.40 8.03
CA ALA A 3 11.91 11.31 7.31
C ALA A 3 11.14 9.98 7.42
N VAL A 4 10.54 9.69 8.58
CA VAL A 4 9.78 8.44 8.81
C VAL A 4 8.51 8.41 7.94
N LEU A 5 7.80 9.54 7.86
CA LEU A 5 6.60 9.64 7.02
C LEU A 5 6.91 9.57 5.53
N LEU A 6 8.12 10.00 5.12
CA LEU A 6 8.58 9.88 3.75
C LEU A 6 8.91 8.42 3.42
N GLU A 7 9.63 7.73 4.31
CA GLU A 7 9.95 6.30 4.16
C GLU A 7 8.67 5.44 4.11
N GLU A 8 7.67 5.73 4.95
CA GLU A 8 6.37 5.04 4.90
C GLU A 8 5.61 5.31 3.59
N ALA A 9 5.63 6.55 3.09
CA ALA A 9 5.01 6.88 1.80
C ALA A 9 5.70 6.16 0.63
N GLU A 10 7.04 6.07 0.65
CA GLU A 10 7.80 5.31 -0.35
C GLU A 10 7.49 3.80 -0.28
N ALA A 11 7.36 3.24 0.92
CA ALA A 11 6.99 1.84 1.10
C ALA A 11 5.58 1.52 0.56
N ILE A 12 4.60 2.40 0.80
CA ILE A 12 3.25 2.31 0.26
C ILE A 12 3.26 2.39 -1.26
N GLU A 13 4.05 3.31 -1.82
CA GLU A 13 4.19 3.46 -3.28
C GLU A 13 4.81 2.21 -3.92
N GLN A 14 5.84 1.63 -3.29
CA GLN A 14 6.46 0.39 -3.75
C GLN A 14 5.45 -0.76 -3.71
N LEU A 15 4.73 -0.94 -2.61
CA LEU A 15 3.72 -1.99 -2.48
C LEU A 15 2.60 -1.83 -3.52
N ARG A 16 2.21 -0.60 -3.85
CA ARG A 16 1.26 -0.31 -4.93
C ARG A 16 1.80 -0.74 -6.29
N CYS A 17 3.08 -0.49 -6.57
CA CYS A 17 3.72 -0.92 -7.82
C CYS A 17 3.76 -2.45 -7.93
N ASP A 18 4.10 -3.13 -6.83
CA ASP A 18 4.15 -4.59 -6.76
C ASP A 18 2.76 -5.20 -6.97
N LEU A 19 1.70 -4.60 -6.39
CA LEU A 19 0.31 -5.01 -6.62
C LEU A 19 -0.10 -4.90 -8.08
N VAL A 20 0.26 -3.80 -8.75
CA VAL A 20 -0.04 -3.62 -10.18
C VAL A 20 0.72 -4.65 -11.01
N ALA A 21 2.00 -4.89 -10.72
CA ALA A 21 2.78 -5.91 -11.40
C ALA A 21 2.17 -7.31 -11.23
N LEU A 22 1.74 -7.65 -10.01
CA LEU A 22 1.07 -8.91 -9.72
C LEU A 22 -0.26 -9.04 -10.46
N ALA A 23 -1.09 -8.00 -10.47
CA ALA A 23 -2.35 -7.99 -11.21
C ALA A 23 -2.13 -8.15 -12.73
N MET A 24 -1.08 -7.55 -13.27
CA MET A 24 -0.67 -7.74 -14.65
C MET A 24 -0.17 -9.16 -14.92
N GLU A 25 0.59 -9.76 -14.00
CA GLU A 25 1.07 -11.15 -14.09
C GLU A 25 -0.10 -12.15 -14.07
N LYS A 26 -1.06 -11.98 -13.16
CA LYS A 26 -2.25 -12.84 -13.05
C LYS A 26 -3.27 -12.58 -14.15
N GLY A 27 -3.24 -11.41 -14.77
CA GLY A 27 -4.18 -10.98 -15.80
C GLY A 27 -5.58 -10.67 -15.29
N THR A 28 -5.77 -10.62 -13.97
CA THR A 28 -7.03 -10.31 -13.30
C THR A 28 -6.78 -9.70 -11.94
N PHE A 29 -7.67 -8.81 -11.50
CA PHE A 29 -7.64 -8.25 -10.16
C PHE A 29 -8.35 -9.14 -9.13
N ALA A 30 -9.12 -10.12 -9.59
CA ALA A 30 -9.88 -11.04 -8.73
C ALA A 30 -9.09 -12.29 -8.32
N ASP A 31 -7.79 -12.33 -8.61
CA ASP A 31 -6.91 -13.39 -8.11
C ASP A 31 -6.73 -13.23 -6.60
N ASP A 32 -6.81 -14.33 -5.86
CA ASP A 32 -6.75 -14.30 -4.39
C ASP A 32 -5.47 -13.63 -3.87
N SER A 33 -4.33 -13.80 -4.54
CA SER A 33 -3.07 -13.15 -4.13
C SER A 33 -3.06 -11.65 -4.41
N VAL A 34 -3.71 -11.21 -5.48
CA VAL A 34 -3.89 -9.79 -5.80
C VAL A 34 -4.84 -9.15 -4.80
N LEU A 35 -5.92 -9.84 -4.43
CA LEU A 35 -6.86 -9.38 -3.42
C LEU A 35 -6.21 -9.25 -2.04
N GLU A 36 -5.44 -10.25 -1.62
CA GLU A 36 -4.72 -10.22 -0.33
C GLU A 36 -3.73 -9.04 -0.28
N MET A 37 -2.92 -8.87 -1.35
CA MET A 37 -1.98 -7.76 -1.42
C MET A 37 -2.69 -6.39 -1.48
N SER A 38 -3.84 -6.31 -2.15
CA SER A 38 -4.67 -5.10 -2.15
C SER A 38 -5.20 -4.75 -0.75
N GLN A 39 -5.60 -5.75 0.03
CA GLN A 39 -6.07 -5.54 1.40
C GLN A 39 -4.93 -5.07 2.31
N GLN A 40 -3.74 -5.66 2.17
CA GLN A 40 -2.55 -5.22 2.91
C GLN A 40 -2.19 -3.76 2.58
N LEU A 41 -2.25 -3.37 1.31
CA LEU A 41 -2.02 -1.98 0.90
C LEU A 41 -3.04 -1.03 1.52
N ASP A 42 -4.32 -1.39 1.53
CA ASP A 42 -5.39 -0.61 2.16
C ASP A 42 -5.16 -0.44 3.68
N GLU A 43 -4.74 -1.49 4.37
CA GLU A 43 -4.40 -1.42 5.80
C GLU A 43 -3.26 -0.44 6.06
N PHE A 44 -2.18 -0.48 5.27
CA PHE A 44 -1.07 0.47 5.40
C PHE A 44 -1.49 1.91 5.10
N LEU A 45 -2.31 2.12 4.07
CA LEU A 45 -2.85 3.44 3.74
C LEU A 45 -3.68 4.01 4.89
N VAL A 46 -4.56 3.21 5.49
CA VAL A 46 -5.38 3.64 6.63
C VAL A 46 -4.52 3.98 7.85
N GLN A 47 -3.51 3.16 8.15
CA GLN A 47 -2.57 3.43 9.26
C GLN A 47 -1.78 4.72 9.02
N PHE A 48 -1.26 4.91 7.80
CA PHE A 48 -0.53 6.12 7.42
C PHE A 48 -1.40 7.38 7.54
N ILE A 49 -2.65 7.33 7.06
CA ILE A 49 -3.59 8.46 7.18
C ILE A 49 -3.88 8.78 8.65
N LYS A 50 -4.10 7.76 9.50
CA LYS A 50 -4.30 7.96 10.94
C LYS A 50 -3.10 8.63 11.58
N LEU A 51 -1.89 8.15 11.29
CA LEU A 51 -0.65 8.74 11.79
C LEU A 51 -0.53 10.22 11.37
N GLN A 52 -0.84 10.55 10.11
CA GLN A 52 -0.84 11.93 9.61
C GLN A 52 -1.90 12.81 10.30
N LEU A 53 -3.08 12.27 10.61
CA LEU A 53 -4.15 12.98 11.29
C LEU A 53 -3.87 13.21 12.78
N ASP A 54 -3.27 12.23 13.47
CA ASP A 54 -2.85 12.35 14.88
C ASP A 54 -1.70 13.36 15.05
N LEU A 55 -0.97 13.66 13.96
CA LEU A 55 0.11 14.65 13.92
C LEU A 55 -0.37 16.08 13.62
N LYS A 56 -1.65 16.30 13.31
CA LYS A 56 -2.27 17.62 13.09
C LYS A 56 -2.81 18.22 14.38
#